data_AF-A0A451AKY3-F1
#
_entry.id   AF-A0A451AKY3-F1
#
_cell.length_a   1.000
_cell.length_b   1.000
_cell.length_c   1.000
_cell.angle_alpha   90.00
_cell.angle_beta   90.00
_cell.angle_gamma   90.00
#
_symmetry.space_group_name_H-M   'P 1'
#
loop_
_entity.id
_entity.type
_entity.pdbx_description
1 polymer ?
#
loop_
_entity_poly.entity_id
_entity_poly.type
_entity_poly.pdbx_seq_one_letter_code
_entity_poly.pdbx_strand_id
1 'polypeptide(L)'
;KHSRAKIEAVATDMGLAYIKAVRENLPKATLVFDHFHIIKLYNEKLADLRRTIAREANALEKKVFKGTRWLLLKTSSKLIVEKDEHTRLQEALRLNQPLATAYYMKEDLRRIWQQEDKESAAFLLADWVKRATTSGVGMLKRFANTLGAY
;
A
#
# COMPACT_ATOMS: atom_id res chain seq x y z
N LYS A 1 27.97 -4.88 -28.77
CA LYS A 1 28.02 -3.39 -28.77
C LYS A 1 27.50 -2.90 -27.43
N HIS A 2 28.27 -2.09 -26.70
CA HIS A 2 27.77 -1.46 -25.47
C HIS A 2 26.90 -0.25 -25.82
N SER A 3 25.79 -0.07 -25.10
CA SER A 3 24.95 1.13 -25.22
C SER A 3 25.73 2.34 -24.70
N ARG A 4 25.67 3.46 -25.44
CA ARG A 4 26.22 4.77 -25.01
C ARG A 4 25.15 5.67 -24.41
N ALA A 5 23.95 5.15 -24.17
CA ALA A 5 22.85 5.92 -23.61
C ALA A 5 23.20 6.42 -22.19
N LYS A 6 22.86 7.68 -21.92
CA LYS A 6 22.90 8.23 -20.57
C LYS A 6 21.63 7.80 -19.84
N ILE A 7 21.80 7.03 -18.75
CA ILE A 7 20.67 6.61 -17.92
C ILE A 7 20.27 7.76 -17.01
N GLU A 8 19.03 8.24 -17.16
CA GLU A 8 18.48 9.35 -16.37
C GLU A 8 17.72 8.88 -15.13
N ALA A 9 17.08 7.71 -15.21
CA ALA A 9 16.35 7.11 -14.12
C ALA A 9 16.40 5.58 -14.19
N VAL A 10 16.28 4.94 -13.03
CA VAL A 10 16.14 3.48 -12.91
C VAL A 10 14.94 3.19 -12.00
N ALA A 11 13.94 2.49 -12.55
CA ALA A 11 12.81 1.99 -11.78
C ALA A 11 13.17 0.63 -11.16
N THR A 12 13.10 0.50 -9.85
CA THR A 12 13.37 -0.76 -9.13
C THR A 12 12.34 -1.06 -8.07
N ASP A 13 12.43 -2.26 -7.50
CA ASP A 13 11.77 -2.55 -6.23
C ASP A 13 12.44 -1.78 -5.06
N MET A 14 11.86 -1.89 -3.86
CA MET A 14 12.38 -1.28 -2.63
C MET A 14 13.43 -2.14 -1.92
N GLY A 15 13.98 -3.17 -2.58
CA GLY A 15 14.97 -4.08 -2.03
C GLY A 15 16.34 -3.41 -1.92
N LEU A 16 16.96 -3.50 -0.74
CA LEU A 16 18.25 -2.87 -0.47
C LEU A 16 19.36 -3.25 -1.46
N ALA A 17 19.34 -4.48 -1.98
CA ALA A 17 20.31 -4.94 -2.97
C ALA A 17 20.21 -4.16 -4.29
N TYR A 18 19.00 -3.92 -4.79
CA TYR A 18 18.78 -3.15 -6.02
C TYR A 18 19.10 -1.67 -5.82
N ILE A 19 18.65 -1.10 -4.70
CA ILE A 19 18.96 0.28 -4.32
C ILE A 19 20.48 0.48 -4.29
N LYS A 20 21.20 -0.43 -3.64
CA LYS A 20 22.68 -0.40 -3.57
C LYS A 20 23.30 -0.50 -4.95
N ALA A 21 22.88 -1.48 -5.76
CA ALA A 21 23.41 -1.68 -7.10
C ALA A 21 23.23 -0.44 -8.00
N VAL A 22 22.06 0.21 -7.97
CA VAL A 22 21.81 1.43 -8.74
C VAL A 22 22.67 2.58 -8.23
N ARG A 23 22.73 2.80 -6.91
CA ARG A 23 23.52 3.90 -6.34
C ARG A 23 25.02 3.75 -6.60
N GLU A 24 25.55 2.53 -6.58
CA GLU A 24 26.97 2.25 -6.81
C GLU A 24 27.35 2.37 -8.29
N ASN A 25 26.52 1.86 -9.20
CA ASN A 25 26.87 1.78 -10.63
C ASN A 25 26.35 2.98 -11.44
N LEU A 26 25.27 3.63 -11.00
CA LEU A 26 24.56 4.70 -11.70
C LEU A 26 24.23 5.87 -10.75
N PRO A 27 25.21 6.47 -10.04
CA PRO A 27 24.97 7.48 -9.01
C PRO A 27 24.29 8.77 -9.50
N LYS A 28 24.31 9.01 -10.82
CA LYS A 28 23.67 10.18 -11.46
C LYS A 28 22.24 9.91 -11.91
N ALA A 29 21.80 8.65 -11.91
CA ALA A 29 20.45 8.28 -12.30
C ALA A 29 19.50 8.46 -11.11
N THR A 30 18.30 8.95 -11.41
CA THR A 30 17.22 9.06 -10.43
C THR A 30 16.72 7.65 -10.09
N LEU A 31 16.80 7.26 -8.82
CA LEU A 31 16.18 6.02 -8.35
C LEU A 31 14.68 6.24 -8.21
N VAL A 32 13.88 5.43 -8.90
CA VAL A 32 12.42 5.48 -8.86
C VAL A 32 11.90 4.17 -8.31
N PHE A 33 11.03 4.22 -7.30
CA PHE A 33 10.35 3.02 -6.85
C PHE A 33 9.10 2.77 -7.69
N ASP A 34 9.01 1.55 -8.20
CA ASP A 34 7.84 1.11 -8.94
C ASP A 34 6.61 1.04 -8.00
N HIS A 35 5.53 1.71 -8.40
CA HIS A 35 4.23 1.73 -7.74
C HIS A 35 3.71 0.33 -7.39
N PHE A 36 3.85 -0.65 -8.27
CA PHE A 36 3.41 -2.02 -8.04
C PHE A 36 4.06 -2.59 -6.77
N HIS A 37 5.36 -2.35 -6.57
CA HIS A 37 6.08 -2.83 -5.40
C HIS A 37 5.63 -2.14 -4.11
N ILE A 38 5.29 -0.85 -4.18
CA ILE A 38 4.73 -0.09 -3.05
C ILE A 38 3.36 -0.67 -2.65
N ILE A 39 2.45 -0.88 -3.62
CA ILE A 39 1.12 -1.47 -3.34
C ILE A 39 1.22 -2.92 -2.89
N LYS A 40 2.15 -3.70 -3.46
CA LYS A 40 2.40 -5.07 -3.02
C LYS A 40 2.85 -5.11 -1.56
N LEU A 41 3.83 -4.29 -1.18
CA LEU A 41 4.28 -4.17 0.20
C LEU A 41 3.13 -3.75 1.12
N TYR A 42 2.31 -2.78 0.70
CA TYR A 42 1.14 -2.35 1.49
C TYR A 42 0.17 -3.51 1.73
N ASN A 43 -0.16 -4.25 0.67
CA ASN A 43 -1.06 -5.40 0.73
C ASN A 43 -0.55 -6.51 1.67
N GLU A 44 0.77 -6.75 1.69
CA GLU A 44 1.39 -7.69 2.63
C GLU A 44 1.18 -7.23 4.08
N LYS A 45 1.46 -5.95 4.38
CA LYS A 45 1.25 -5.39 5.72
C LYS A 45 -0.22 -5.36 6.14
N LEU A 46 -1.14 -5.10 5.20
CA LEU A 46 -2.58 -5.12 5.46
C LEU A 46 -3.06 -6.55 5.76
N ALA A 47 -2.53 -7.54 5.03
CA ALA A 47 -2.81 -8.93 5.30
C ALA A 47 -2.32 -9.37 6.69
N ASP A 48 -1.18 -8.86 7.15
CA ASP A 48 -0.66 -9.09 8.50
C ASP A 48 -1.53 -8.45 9.58
N LEU A 49 -1.93 -7.18 9.39
CA LEU A 49 -2.87 -6.50 10.29
C LEU A 49 -4.17 -7.30 10.45
N ARG A 50 -4.75 -7.75 9.33
CA ARG A 50 -5.95 -8.60 9.32
C ARG A 50 -5.72 -9.93 10.06
N ARG A 51 -4.54 -10.55 9.93
CA ARG A 51 -4.20 -11.79 10.67
C ARG A 51 -4.16 -11.56 12.18
N THR A 52 -3.54 -10.46 12.62
CA THR A 52 -3.49 -10.09 14.05
C THR A 52 -4.91 -9.90 14.60
N ILE A 53 -5.71 -9.07 13.94
CA ILE A 53 -7.11 -8.82 14.34
C ILE A 53 -7.93 -10.12 14.38
N ALA A 54 -7.81 -10.98 13.36
CA ALA A 54 -8.55 -12.23 13.31
C ALA A 54 -8.14 -13.24 14.40
N ARG A 55 -6.92 -13.14 14.96
CA ARG A 55 -6.48 -13.97 16.09
C ARG A 55 -7.17 -13.53 17.38
N GLU A 56 -7.29 -12.22 17.58
CA GLU A 56 -7.89 -11.58 18.76
C GLU A 56 -9.43 -11.60 18.74
N ALA A 57 -10.02 -11.76 17.56
CA ALA A 57 -11.47 -11.81 17.34
C ALA A 57 -12.17 -12.99 18.06
N ASN A 58 -13.41 -12.76 18.50
CA ASN A 58 -14.28 -13.80 19.05
C ASN A 58 -14.78 -14.76 17.95
N ALA A 59 -15.49 -15.83 18.35
CA ALA A 59 -15.93 -16.88 17.42
C ALA A 59 -16.87 -16.36 16.31
N LEU A 60 -17.70 -15.36 16.59
CA LEU A 60 -18.62 -14.77 15.61
C LEU A 60 -17.87 -13.87 14.63
N GLU A 61 -16.97 -13.03 15.12
CA GLU A 61 -16.12 -12.15 14.31
C GLU A 61 -15.16 -12.94 13.41
N LYS A 62 -14.61 -14.06 13.89
CA LYS A 62 -13.76 -14.96 13.10
C LYS A 62 -14.47 -15.50 11.86
N LYS A 63 -15.79 -15.73 11.92
CA LYS A 63 -16.57 -16.15 10.74
C LYS A 63 -16.58 -15.03 9.69
N VAL A 64 -16.74 -13.78 10.11
CA VAL A 64 -16.73 -12.62 9.21
C VAL A 64 -15.34 -12.42 8.59
N PHE A 65 -14.25 -12.61 9.33
CA PHE A 65 -12.89 -12.52 8.77
C PHE A 65 -12.51 -13.66 7.81
N LYS A 66 -13.30 -14.74 7.76
CA LYS A 66 -13.05 -15.86 6.84
C LYS A 66 -13.40 -15.45 5.41
N GLY A 67 -12.40 -15.45 4.54
CA GLY A 67 -12.58 -15.07 3.13
C GLY A 67 -12.47 -13.57 2.82
N THR A 68 -12.27 -12.70 3.82
CA THR A 68 -12.13 -11.25 3.60
C THR A 68 -10.76 -10.83 3.08
N ARG A 69 -9.74 -11.71 3.18
CA ARG A 69 -8.39 -11.43 2.66
C ARG A 69 -8.44 -10.94 1.21
N TRP A 70 -9.14 -11.66 0.34
CA TRP A 70 -9.19 -11.32 -1.09
C TRP A 70 -9.99 -10.04 -1.35
N LEU A 71 -11.02 -9.77 -0.55
CA LEU A 71 -11.80 -8.53 -0.62
C LEU A 71 -10.93 -7.32 -0.29
N LEU A 72 -10.09 -7.43 0.76
CA LEU A 72 -9.15 -6.39 1.17
C LEU A 72 -8.01 -6.15 0.17
N LEU A 73 -7.71 -7.12 -0.70
CA LEU A 73 -6.66 -6.98 -1.73
C LEU A 73 -7.19 -6.32 -3.01
N LYS A 74 -8.45 -6.55 -3.35
CA LYS A 74 -9.10 -5.95 -4.52
C LYS A 74 -9.17 -4.43 -4.39
N THR A 75 -9.14 -3.78 -5.55
CA THR A 75 -9.58 -2.39 -5.68
C THR A 75 -11.10 -2.38 -5.54
N SER A 76 -11.65 -1.35 -4.90
CA SER A 76 -13.10 -1.17 -4.72
C SER A 76 -13.90 -1.33 -6.02
N SER A 77 -13.39 -0.83 -7.14
CA SER A 77 -14.02 -0.95 -8.48
C SER A 77 -13.96 -2.36 -9.08
N LYS A 78 -13.21 -3.30 -8.48
CA LYS A 78 -13.07 -4.70 -8.94
C LYS A 78 -13.85 -5.68 -8.07
N LEU A 79 -14.67 -5.18 -7.15
CA LEU A 79 -15.57 -6.00 -6.36
C LEU A 79 -16.74 -6.45 -7.25
N ILE A 80 -17.13 -7.71 -7.09
CA ILE A 80 -18.12 -8.39 -7.92
C ILE A 80 -19.47 -8.38 -7.20
N VAL A 81 -20.47 -7.76 -7.83
CA VAL A 81 -21.83 -7.60 -7.27
C VAL A 81 -22.52 -8.95 -7.12
N GLU A 82 -22.40 -9.83 -8.11
CA GLU A 82 -23.01 -11.16 -8.14
C GLU A 82 -22.49 -12.09 -7.03
N LYS A 83 -21.34 -11.76 -6.45
CA LYS A 83 -20.70 -12.50 -5.34
C LYS A 83 -20.86 -11.80 -4.00
N ASP A 84 -21.67 -10.75 -3.95
CA ASP A 84 -21.96 -9.93 -2.76
C ASP A 84 -20.68 -9.42 -2.07
N GLU A 85 -19.65 -9.10 -2.86
CA GLU A 85 -18.33 -8.75 -2.32
C GLU A 85 -18.32 -7.40 -1.61
N HIS A 86 -19.19 -6.48 -2.02
CA HIS A 86 -19.34 -5.17 -1.39
C HIS A 86 -19.87 -5.30 0.03
N THR A 87 -20.98 -6.02 0.22
CA THR A 87 -21.61 -6.22 1.54
C THR A 87 -20.64 -6.92 2.48
N ARG A 88 -20.04 -8.03 2.04
CA ARG A 88 -19.06 -8.78 2.83
C ARG A 88 -17.83 -7.97 3.21
N LEU A 89 -17.37 -7.08 2.32
CA LEU A 89 -16.30 -6.15 2.65
C LEU A 89 -16.78 -5.17 3.74
N GLN A 90 -17.93 -4.53 3.56
CA GLN A 90 -18.47 -3.56 4.53
C GLN A 90 -18.69 -4.18 5.91
N GLU A 91 -19.22 -5.40 5.99
CA GLU A 91 -19.35 -6.13 7.25
C GLU A 91 -17.98 -6.31 7.93
N ALA A 92 -16.95 -6.70 7.18
CA ALA A 92 -15.60 -6.88 7.72
C ALA A 92 -14.98 -5.56 8.21
N LEU A 93 -15.22 -4.45 7.51
CA LEU A 93 -14.72 -3.13 7.92
C LEU A 93 -15.48 -2.59 9.14
N ARG A 94 -16.80 -2.85 9.24
CA ARG A 94 -17.63 -2.40 10.36
C ARG A 94 -17.22 -3.02 11.70
N LEU A 95 -16.72 -4.25 11.68
CA LEU A 95 -16.27 -4.95 12.88
C LEU A 95 -14.90 -4.49 13.39
N ASN A 96 -14.11 -3.78 12.58
CA ASN A 96 -12.78 -3.38 12.99
C ASN A 96 -12.35 -2.05 12.37
N GLN A 97 -12.41 -0.98 13.17
CA GLN A 97 -12.03 0.37 12.75
C GLN A 97 -10.56 0.45 12.26
N PRO A 98 -9.55 -0.15 12.91
CA PRO A 98 -8.18 -0.18 12.39
C PRO A 98 -8.06 -0.80 10.99
N LEU A 99 -8.78 -1.89 10.73
CA LEU A 99 -8.82 -2.54 9.42
C LEU A 99 -9.51 -1.66 8.37
N ALA A 100 -10.62 -1.01 8.74
CA ALA A 100 -11.32 -0.06 7.90
C ALA A 100 -10.39 1.10 7.48
N THR A 101 -9.74 1.74 8.45
CA THR A 101 -8.79 2.82 8.19
C THR A 101 -7.66 2.37 7.29
N ALA A 102 -7.05 1.20 7.54
CA ALA A 102 -5.98 0.69 6.70
C ALA A 102 -6.46 0.31 5.29
N TYR A 103 -7.70 -0.15 5.11
CA TYR A 103 -8.26 -0.42 3.79
C TYR A 103 -8.46 0.87 2.99
N TYR A 104 -9.10 1.90 3.58
CA TYR A 104 -9.33 3.16 2.86
C TYR A 104 -8.04 3.91 2.56
N MET A 105 -7.07 3.88 3.46
CA MET A 105 -5.73 4.42 3.23
C MET A 105 -5.02 3.74 2.05
N LYS A 106 -5.29 2.46 1.77
CA LYS A 106 -4.78 1.78 0.56
C LYS A 106 -5.38 2.37 -0.72
N GLU A 107 -6.68 2.61 -0.72
CA GLU A 107 -7.38 3.15 -1.89
C GLU A 107 -6.95 4.60 -2.14
N ASP A 108 -6.76 5.39 -1.08
CA ASP A 108 -6.21 6.73 -1.17
C ASP A 108 -4.76 6.75 -1.68
N LEU A 109 -3.92 5.80 -1.23
CA LEU A 109 -2.53 5.70 -1.69
C LEU A 109 -2.46 5.57 -3.22
N ARG A 110 -3.36 4.79 -3.82
CA ARG A 110 -3.42 4.59 -5.28
C ARG A 110 -3.70 5.88 -6.05
N ARG A 111 -4.39 6.84 -5.44
CA ARG A 111 -4.75 8.12 -6.09
C ARG A 111 -3.52 8.96 -6.41
N ILE A 112 -2.41 8.76 -5.71
CA ILE A 112 -1.15 9.48 -5.96
C ILE A 112 -0.70 9.30 -7.42
N TRP A 113 -0.81 8.09 -7.96
CA TRP A 113 -0.43 7.80 -9.35
C TRP A 113 -1.53 8.12 -10.38
N GLN A 114 -2.67 8.65 -9.93
CA GLN A 114 -3.76 9.10 -10.79
C GLN A 114 -3.74 10.62 -11.00
N GLN A 115 -2.79 11.33 -10.38
CA GLN A 115 -2.67 12.78 -10.53
C GLN A 115 -2.06 13.13 -11.89
N GLU A 116 -2.51 14.25 -12.45
CA GLU A 116 -2.07 14.74 -13.76
C GLU A 116 -0.65 15.31 -13.73
N ASP A 117 -0.23 15.80 -12.56
CA ASP A 117 1.05 16.46 -12.38
C ASP A 117 1.76 16.05 -11.06
N LYS A 118 3.05 16.37 -11.01
CA LYS A 118 3.94 16.02 -9.91
C LYS A 118 3.62 16.77 -8.62
N GLU A 119 3.15 18.00 -8.69
CA GLU A 119 2.85 18.84 -7.52
C GLU A 119 1.63 18.28 -6.79
N SER A 120 0.56 17.98 -7.53
CA SER A 120 -0.64 17.31 -7.01
C SER A 120 -0.31 15.94 -6.40
N ALA A 121 0.53 15.13 -7.06
CA ALA A 121 0.98 13.84 -6.52
C ALA A 121 1.79 14.02 -5.21
N ALA A 122 2.69 15.00 -5.15
CA ALA A 122 3.49 15.29 -3.97
C ALA A 122 2.63 15.77 -2.79
N PHE A 123 1.64 16.63 -3.05
CA PHE A 123 0.70 17.08 -2.04
C PHE A 123 -0.10 15.90 -1.45
N LEU A 124 -0.66 15.03 -2.30
CA LEU A 124 -1.40 13.86 -1.84
C LEU A 124 -0.51 12.88 -1.06
N LEU A 125 0.73 12.67 -1.49
CA LEU A 125 1.67 11.83 -0.76
C LEU A 125 1.97 12.40 0.64
N ALA A 126 2.20 13.72 0.74
CA ALA A 126 2.46 14.38 2.02
C ALA A 126 1.26 14.29 2.97
N ASP A 127 0.04 14.54 2.47
CA ASP A 127 -1.20 14.36 3.23
C ASP A 127 -1.37 12.90 3.68
N TRP A 128 -1.13 11.95 2.78
CA TRP A 128 -1.22 10.53 3.07
C TRP A 128 -0.27 10.12 4.21
N VAL A 129 1.00 10.56 4.16
CA VAL A 129 1.99 10.30 5.21
C VAL A 129 1.56 10.89 6.55
N LYS A 130 1.01 12.12 6.55
CA LYS A 130 0.49 12.78 7.74
C LYS A 130 -0.66 11.99 8.36
N ARG A 131 -1.67 11.61 7.56
CA ARG A 131 -2.82 10.81 8.01
C ARG A 131 -2.40 9.43 8.51
N ALA A 132 -1.46 8.76 7.82
CA ALA A 132 -0.93 7.47 8.25
C ALA A 132 -0.24 7.56 9.62
N THR A 133 0.52 8.63 9.86
CA THR A 133 1.25 8.87 11.10
C THR A 133 0.31 9.16 12.28
N THR A 134 -0.81 9.86 12.06
CA THR A 134 -1.79 10.21 13.11
C THR A 134 -2.95 9.21 13.23
N SER A 135 -3.05 8.21 12.35
CA SER A 135 -4.18 7.26 12.26
C SER A 135 -4.45 6.39 13.50
N GLY A 136 -3.51 6.31 14.44
CA GLY A 136 -3.55 5.33 15.55
C GLY A 136 -3.25 3.88 15.14
N VAL A 137 -3.18 3.57 13.83
CA VAL A 137 -2.92 2.21 13.33
C VAL A 137 -1.42 2.00 13.17
N GLY A 138 -0.84 1.14 14.01
CA GLY A 138 0.62 0.90 14.02
C GLY A 138 1.20 0.44 12.66
N MET A 139 0.42 -0.30 11.86
CA MET A 139 0.82 -0.70 10.50
C MET A 139 1.01 0.52 9.58
N LEU A 140 0.09 1.49 9.62
CA LEU A 140 0.15 2.70 8.79
C LEU A 140 1.33 3.59 9.18
N LYS A 141 1.56 3.79 10.48
CA LYS A 141 2.72 4.56 10.98
C LYS A 141 4.04 3.99 10.47
N ARG A 142 4.22 2.68 10.54
CA ARG A 142 5.44 2.02 10.03
C ARG A 142 5.58 2.12 8.51
N PHE A 143 4.46 2.02 7.79
CA PHE A 143 4.48 2.18 6.34
C PHE A 143 4.85 3.61 5.93
N ALA A 144 4.32 4.63 6.62
CA ALA A 144 4.69 6.03 6.41
C ALA A 144 6.19 6.26 6.62
N ASN A 145 6.78 5.70 7.69
CA ASN A 145 8.22 5.77 7.92
C ASN A 145 9.04 5.10 6.80
N THR A 146 8.51 4.02 6.21
CA THR A 146 9.17 3.34 5.09
C THR A 146 9.15 4.19 3.83
N LEU A 147 8.05 4.90 3.56
CA LEU A 147 7.96 5.84 2.44
C LEU A 147 8.87 7.06 2.64
N GLY A 148 8.96 7.60 3.87
CA GLY A 148 9.78 8.76 4.19
C GLY A 148 11.27 8.48 4.37
N ALA A 149 11.71 7.22 4.32
CA ALA A 149 13.13 6.84 4.42
C ALA A 149 13.92 7.09 3.12
N TYR A 150 13.23 7.46 2.04
CA TYR A 150 13.77 7.66 0.69
C TYR A 150 13.23 8.95 0.09
#